data_AF-A0A9D8UY44-F1
#
_entry.id   AF-A0A9D8UY44-F1
#
_cell.length_a   1.000
_cell.length_b   1.000
_cell.length_c   1.000
_cell.angle_alpha   90.00
_cell.angle_beta   90.00
_cell.angle_gamma   90.00
#
_symmetry.space_group_name_H-M   'P 1'
#
loop_
_entity.id
_entity.type
_entity.pdbx_description
1 polymer ?
#
loop_
_entity_poly.entity_id
_entity_poly.type
_entity_poly.pdbx_seq_one_letter_code
_entity_poly.pdbx_strand_id
1 'polypeptide(L)'
;MIHPEIRTCFEASFKTPLGQTQSVEALFTALSLHGTNVTPQYQALSAQAGFTPIDKAQLERPFARGSVGAALCHVSGMVSSFYQKTGEIEPHEPTASLLRHIALVGELWRALLNYPRTPSGDLSLHAFIAQQAPNKASALALTAWLGRVAFTDPEAMKPVYDALTCGWQDGARLPSFLEVDWHGLLDMPVETARTHLRLDIPDTRPLGCAPLPSQSLKATSLSDGFPEHLWALINAPEKATDPYQITSTVAAFGNGFDAAYSDAVERMVLSFEGLKEITSTPIPQTVKIETLRDMPEGSLGHTFYRLITDNNFDVEVLDPASLFGAAQPDMPPVEWMNRRILQLHDVFHLVAGYKQIGEDEIGISGFQLAQIGQPYSAWFIAAVSLISTLYFPAGLAPILELSFSGWKHGRETRPLILVDWESLWGEQISTIRQTYQISPFASGATEFPSVAAD
;
A
#
# COMPACT_ATOMS: atom_id res chain seq x y z
N MET A 1 -2.85 20.86 15.00
CA MET A 1 -2.72 19.59 15.75
C MET A 1 -3.98 18.77 15.60
N ILE A 2 -3.85 17.46 15.44
CA ILE A 2 -4.97 16.51 15.33
C ILE A 2 -5.70 16.37 16.67
N HIS A 3 -7.03 16.21 16.61
CA HIS A 3 -7.85 16.03 17.80
C HIS A 3 -7.47 14.73 18.56
N PRO A 4 -7.38 14.74 19.92
CA PRO A 4 -6.96 13.57 20.69
C PRO A 4 -7.79 12.30 20.44
N GLU A 5 -9.10 12.46 20.18
CA GLU A 5 -9.98 11.33 19.89
C GLU A 5 -9.66 10.68 18.53
N ILE A 6 -9.41 11.48 17.48
CA ILE A 6 -8.98 10.97 16.18
C ILE A 6 -7.68 10.17 16.34
N ARG A 7 -6.73 10.73 17.11
CA ARG A 7 -5.47 10.07 17.44
C ARG A 7 -5.70 8.70 18.11
N THR A 8 -6.52 8.68 19.16
CA THR A 8 -6.83 7.47 19.93
C THR A 8 -7.49 6.40 19.06
N CYS A 9 -8.44 6.80 18.22
CA CYS A 9 -9.13 5.88 17.32
C CYS A 9 -8.21 5.30 16.22
N PHE A 10 -7.29 6.11 15.66
CA PHE A 10 -6.29 5.60 14.72
C PHE A 10 -5.37 4.58 15.37
N GLU A 11 -4.82 4.89 16.55
CA GLU A 11 -3.98 3.96 17.30
C GLU A 11 -4.71 2.65 17.64
N ALA A 12 -6.00 2.71 17.98
CA ALA A 12 -6.83 1.52 18.19
C ALA A 12 -7.08 0.74 16.89
N SER A 13 -7.22 1.42 15.75
CA SER A 13 -7.43 0.79 14.45
C SER A 13 -6.23 -0.04 14.00
N PHE A 14 -4.99 0.42 14.24
CA PHE A 14 -3.78 -0.35 13.94
C PHE A 14 -3.69 -1.66 14.74
N LYS A 15 -4.32 -1.71 15.92
CA LYS A 15 -4.31 -2.88 16.81
C LYS A 15 -5.45 -3.86 16.52
N THR A 16 -6.44 -3.44 15.75
CA THR A 16 -7.63 -4.26 15.47
C THR A 16 -7.29 -5.35 14.45
N PRO A 17 -7.73 -6.61 14.66
CA PRO A 17 -7.47 -7.69 13.72
C PRO A 17 -7.96 -7.36 12.30
N LEU A 18 -7.21 -7.79 11.28
CA LEU A 18 -7.60 -7.62 9.87
C LEU A 18 -9.00 -8.23 9.62
N GLY A 19 -9.85 -7.48 8.92
CA GLY A 19 -11.24 -7.84 8.66
C GLY A 19 -12.23 -7.43 9.74
N GLN A 20 -11.78 -7.08 10.95
CA GLN A 20 -12.62 -6.42 11.95
C GLN A 20 -12.61 -4.90 11.75
N THR A 21 -13.79 -4.28 11.80
CA THR A 21 -13.97 -2.88 11.41
C THR A 21 -14.45 -1.97 12.54
N GLN A 22 -14.71 -2.49 13.75
CA GLN A 22 -15.31 -1.71 14.84
C GLN A 22 -14.48 -0.47 15.21
N SER A 23 -13.15 -0.58 15.21
CA SER A 23 -12.26 0.55 15.47
C SER A 23 -12.21 1.56 14.32
N VAL A 24 -12.38 1.09 13.07
CA VAL A 24 -12.50 1.95 11.89
C VAL A 24 -13.86 2.68 11.91
N GLU A 25 -14.93 2.03 12.35
CA GLU A 25 -16.26 2.65 12.57
C GLU A 25 -16.18 3.75 13.65
N ALA A 26 -15.47 3.50 14.75
CA ALA A 26 -15.21 4.50 15.79
C ALA A 26 -14.37 5.66 15.25
N LEU A 27 -13.31 5.37 14.50
CA LEU A 27 -12.47 6.36 13.84
C LEU A 27 -13.25 7.23 12.84
N PHE A 28 -14.14 6.62 12.06
CA PHE A 28 -15.05 7.33 11.16
C PHE A 28 -15.92 8.32 11.91
N THR A 29 -16.45 7.92 13.06
CA THR A 29 -17.25 8.78 13.94
C THR A 29 -16.43 9.96 14.46
N ALA A 30 -15.25 9.68 15.02
CA ALA A 30 -14.34 10.70 15.55
C ALA A 30 -13.92 11.71 14.47
N LEU A 31 -13.63 11.25 13.24
CA LEU A 31 -13.29 12.15 12.14
C LEU A 31 -14.47 13.00 11.69
N SER A 32 -15.69 12.44 11.72
CA SER A 32 -16.92 13.20 11.39
C SER A 32 -17.20 14.30 12.41
N LEU A 33 -16.94 14.04 13.69
CA LEU A 33 -17.17 14.99 14.78
C LEU A 33 -16.06 16.06 14.88
N HIS A 34 -14.81 15.67 14.68
CA HIS A 34 -13.65 16.52 15.01
C HIS A 34 -12.80 16.92 13.80
N GLY A 35 -12.97 16.27 12.65
CA GLY A 35 -12.22 16.52 11.41
C GLY A 35 -12.83 17.64 10.57
N THR A 36 -12.99 18.84 11.15
CA THR A 36 -13.70 19.96 10.51
C THR A 36 -13.15 20.35 9.13
N ASN A 37 -11.83 20.29 8.94
CA ASN A 37 -11.19 20.67 7.68
C ASN A 37 -11.15 19.55 6.64
N VAL A 38 -11.21 18.28 7.07
CA VAL A 38 -11.04 17.12 6.19
C VAL A 38 -12.38 16.51 5.77
N THR A 39 -13.40 16.61 6.62
CA THR A 39 -14.74 16.09 6.34
C THR A 39 -15.35 16.69 5.05
N PRO A 40 -15.31 18.03 4.82
CA PRO A 40 -15.81 18.60 3.57
C PRO A 40 -15.06 18.12 2.33
N GLN A 41 -13.76 17.83 2.44
CA GLN A 41 -12.96 17.32 1.34
C GLN A 41 -13.39 15.90 0.94
N TYR A 42 -13.65 15.03 1.93
CA TYR A 42 -14.23 13.71 1.65
C TYR A 42 -15.63 13.77 1.06
N GLN A 43 -16.46 14.71 1.53
CA GLN A 43 -17.80 14.94 0.97
C GLN A 43 -17.70 15.38 -0.50
N ALA A 44 -16.77 16.28 -0.83
CA ALA A 44 -16.51 16.72 -2.19
C ALA A 44 -16.01 15.58 -3.09
N LEU A 45 -15.12 14.71 -2.59
CA LEU A 45 -14.68 13.51 -3.31
C LEU A 45 -15.86 12.58 -3.62
N SER A 46 -16.70 12.32 -2.62
CA SER A 46 -17.84 11.39 -2.78
C SER A 46 -18.95 12.00 -3.64
N ALA A 47 -19.12 13.32 -3.65
CA ALA A 47 -20.17 14.00 -4.43
C ALA A 47 -19.96 13.87 -5.94
N GLN A 48 -18.75 13.55 -6.39
CA GLN A 48 -18.44 13.28 -7.80
C GLN A 48 -18.92 11.90 -8.25
N ALA A 49 -19.20 10.99 -7.31
CA ALA A 49 -19.61 9.63 -7.61
C ALA A 49 -21.10 9.57 -7.97
N GLY A 50 -21.41 9.58 -9.28
CA GLY A 50 -22.70 9.14 -9.77
C GLY A 50 -22.84 7.62 -9.60
N PHE A 51 -24.03 7.14 -9.23
CA PHE A 51 -24.31 5.71 -9.18
C PHE A 51 -25.78 5.43 -9.54
N THR A 52 -26.03 4.23 -10.05
CA THR A 52 -27.38 3.74 -10.39
C THR A 52 -27.97 3.06 -9.16
N PRO A 53 -28.97 3.65 -8.47
CA PRO A 53 -29.51 3.07 -7.25
C PRO A 53 -30.22 1.74 -7.52
N ILE A 54 -30.18 0.86 -6.53
CA ILE A 54 -30.90 -0.43 -6.56
C ILE A 54 -31.97 -0.43 -5.48
N ASP A 55 -33.16 -0.92 -5.81
CA ASP A 55 -34.22 -1.08 -4.81
C ASP A 55 -33.90 -2.28 -3.93
N LYS A 56 -33.83 -2.07 -2.61
CA LYS A 56 -33.60 -3.13 -1.63
C LYS A 56 -34.64 -4.25 -1.74
N ALA A 57 -35.90 -3.94 -2.06
CA ALA A 57 -36.94 -4.96 -2.22
C ALA A 57 -36.63 -5.94 -3.36
N GLN A 58 -35.91 -5.49 -4.39
CA GLN A 58 -35.49 -6.35 -5.50
C GLN A 58 -34.41 -7.35 -5.08
N LEU A 59 -33.67 -7.07 -4.00
CA LEU A 59 -32.60 -7.91 -3.48
C LEU A 59 -33.08 -9.00 -2.50
N GLU A 60 -34.27 -8.85 -1.94
CA GLU A 60 -34.82 -9.75 -0.93
C GLU A 60 -35.61 -10.93 -1.53
N ARG A 61 -35.83 -10.92 -2.86
CA ARG A 61 -36.53 -12.00 -3.56
C ARG A 61 -35.63 -13.22 -3.79
N PRO A 62 -36.19 -14.43 -3.99
CA PRO A 62 -35.40 -15.61 -4.29
C PRO A 62 -34.79 -15.56 -5.70
N PHE A 63 -33.56 -16.06 -5.83
CA PHE A 63 -32.82 -16.11 -7.09
C PHE A 63 -32.42 -17.54 -7.48
N ALA A 64 -32.29 -17.79 -8.78
CA ALA A 64 -31.83 -19.08 -9.29
C ALA A 64 -30.35 -19.33 -8.90
N ARG A 65 -30.00 -20.56 -8.52
CA ARG A 65 -28.62 -20.92 -8.17
C ARG A 65 -27.67 -20.57 -9.32
N GLY A 66 -26.57 -19.88 -9.01
CA GLY A 66 -25.55 -19.47 -9.99
C GLY A 66 -25.87 -18.17 -10.73
N SER A 67 -27.03 -17.55 -10.46
CA SER A 67 -27.30 -16.17 -10.89
C SER A 67 -26.52 -15.15 -10.05
N VAL A 68 -26.41 -13.92 -10.55
CA VAL A 68 -25.79 -12.80 -9.82
C VAL A 68 -26.51 -12.56 -8.49
N GLY A 69 -27.84 -12.52 -8.49
CA GLY A 69 -28.65 -12.30 -7.28
C GLY A 69 -28.50 -13.41 -6.23
N ALA A 70 -28.17 -14.64 -6.64
CA ALA A 70 -27.93 -15.73 -5.68
C ALA A 70 -26.71 -15.48 -4.77
N ALA A 71 -25.81 -14.55 -5.13
CA ALA A 71 -24.73 -14.11 -4.25
C ALA A 71 -25.24 -13.50 -2.93
N LEU A 72 -26.47 -12.95 -2.95
CA LEU A 72 -27.09 -12.29 -1.80
C LEU A 72 -27.59 -13.26 -0.72
N CYS A 73 -27.76 -14.54 -1.04
CA CYS A 73 -28.11 -15.56 -0.04
C CYS A 73 -27.02 -15.77 1.03
N HIS A 74 -25.86 -15.12 0.86
CA HIS A 74 -24.70 -15.20 1.75
C HIS A 74 -24.29 -13.83 2.34
N VAL A 75 -25.22 -12.86 2.48
CA VAL A 75 -25.00 -11.46 2.95
C VAL A 75 -24.56 -11.33 4.43
N SER A 76 -23.98 -12.36 5.03
CA SER A 76 -23.28 -12.27 6.33
C SER A 76 -21.90 -11.55 6.23
N GLY A 77 -21.61 -10.86 5.13
CA GLY A 77 -20.28 -10.30 4.83
C GLY A 77 -19.89 -9.13 5.72
N MET A 78 -18.70 -9.18 6.31
CA MET A 78 -18.15 -8.09 7.14
C MET A 78 -18.05 -6.76 6.37
N VAL A 79 -17.73 -6.82 5.08
CA VAL A 79 -17.61 -5.65 4.19
C VAL A 79 -18.93 -4.88 4.06
N SER A 80 -20.01 -5.56 3.65
CA SER A 80 -21.33 -4.92 3.48
C SER A 80 -21.85 -4.34 4.80
N SER A 81 -21.63 -5.04 5.92
CA SER A 81 -22.01 -4.53 7.25
C SER A 81 -21.26 -3.25 7.60
N PHE A 82 -19.96 -3.17 7.30
CA PHE A 82 -19.16 -1.96 7.54
C PHE A 82 -19.69 -0.75 6.77
N TYR A 83 -19.96 -0.90 5.47
CA TYR A 83 -20.49 0.19 4.65
C TYR A 83 -21.93 0.58 5.05
N GLN A 84 -22.75 -0.39 5.48
CA GLN A 84 -24.09 -0.11 5.99
C GLN A 84 -24.02 0.77 7.24
N LYS A 85 -23.24 0.37 8.24
CA LYS A 85 -23.12 1.12 9.51
C LYS A 85 -22.52 2.50 9.31
N THR A 86 -21.45 2.61 8.53
CA THR A 86 -20.84 3.92 8.23
C THR A 86 -21.80 4.83 7.46
N GLY A 87 -22.63 4.28 6.58
CA GLY A 87 -23.71 5.00 5.91
C GLY A 87 -24.92 5.35 6.79
N GLU A 88 -25.11 4.70 7.93
CA GLU A 88 -26.14 5.05 8.93
C GLU A 88 -25.69 6.20 9.83
N ILE A 89 -24.40 6.31 10.12
CA ILE A 89 -23.84 7.34 11.01
C ILE A 89 -23.27 8.56 10.25
N GLU A 90 -23.14 8.50 8.92
CA GLU A 90 -22.70 9.63 8.10
C GLU A 90 -23.78 10.72 8.02
N PRO A 91 -23.53 11.94 8.53
CA PRO A 91 -24.52 13.01 8.50
C PRO A 91 -24.73 13.62 7.10
N HIS A 92 -23.79 13.47 6.18
CA HIS A 92 -23.92 14.02 4.82
C HIS A 92 -24.62 13.05 3.88
N GLU A 93 -25.90 13.30 3.59
CA GLU A 93 -26.77 12.38 2.82
C GLU A 93 -26.21 11.87 1.49
N PRO A 94 -25.57 12.68 0.63
CA PRO A 94 -24.96 12.13 -0.60
C PRO A 94 -23.92 11.04 -0.32
N THR A 95 -23.04 11.27 0.67
CA THR A 95 -22.04 10.29 1.09
C THR A 95 -22.70 9.10 1.79
N ALA A 96 -23.66 9.35 2.67
CA ALA A 96 -24.40 8.31 3.38
C ALA A 96 -25.14 7.38 2.41
N SER A 97 -25.79 7.95 1.39
CA SER A 97 -26.49 7.24 0.33
C SER A 97 -25.55 6.37 -0.50
N LEU A 98 -24.38 6.90 -0.88
CA LEU A 98 -23.34 6.13 -1.56
C LEU A 98 -22.87 4.93 -0.72
N LEU A 99 -22.59 5.14 0.57
CA LEU A 99 -22.15 4.05 1.47
C LEU A 99 -23.23 2.97 1.63
N ARG A 100 -24.49 3.36 1.81
CA ARG A 100 -25.63 2.42 1.86
C ARG A 100 -25.81 1.69 0.53
N HIS A 101 -25.62 2.36 -0.60
CA HIS A 101 -25.67 1.72 -1.91
C HIS A 101 -24.58 0.65 -2.03
N ILE A 102 -23.32 0.99 -1.73
CA ILE A 102 -22.19 0.05 -1.73
C ILE A 102 -22.49 -1.15 -0.83
N ALA A 103 -23.08 -0.92 0.35
CA ALA A 103 -23.47 -2.00 1.26
C ALA A 103 -24.46 -2.99 0.65
N LEU A 104 -25.40 -2.51 -0.18
CA LEU A 104 -26.38 -3.35 -0.86
C LEU A 104 -25.76 -4.15 -2.02
N VAL A 105 -24.88 -3.53 -2.80
CA VAL A 105 -24.34 -4.14 -4.04
C VAL A 105 -22.98 -4.83 -3.86
N GLY A 106 -22.29 -4.65 -2.74
CA GLY A 106 -20.94 -5.16 -2.52
C GLY A 106 -20.79 -6.67 -2.67
N GLU A 107 -21.83 -7.45 -2.32
CA GLU A 107 -21.83 -8.91 -2.53
C GLU A 107 -22.03 -9.30 -4.00
N LEU A 108 -22.73 -8.47 -4.78
CA LEU A 108 -22.83 -8.64 -6.23
C LEU A 108 -21.47 -8.35 -6.87
N TRP A 109 -20.79 -7.29 -6.41
CA TRP A 109 -19.44 -6.93 -6.86
C TRP A 109 -18.47 -8.09 -6.56
N ARG A 110 -18.48 -8.60 -5.33
CA ARG A 110 -17.69 -9.78 -4.92
C ARG A 110 -17.88 -10.96 -5.86
N ALA A 111 -19.12 -11.30 -6.20
CA ALA A 111 -19.45 -12.43 -7.05
C ALA A 111 -18.94 -12.24 -8.49
N LEU A 112 -19.21 -11.07 -9.10
CA LEU A 112 -18.72 -10.76 -10.44
C LEU A 112 -17.19 -10.66 -10.48
N LEU A 113 -16.57 -10.15 -9.42
CA LEU A 113 -15.12 -10.07 -9.34
C LEU A 113 -14.49 -11.40 -8.95
N ASN A 114 -15.23 -12.44 -8.56
CA ASN A 114 -14.65 -13.72 -8.12
C ASN A 114 -13.73 -13.59 -6.88
N TYR A 115 -14.01 -12.66 -5.97
CA TYR A 115 -13.22 -12.55 -4.73
C TYR A 115 -13.66 -13.62 -3.71
N PRO A 116 -12.72 -14.38 -3.12
CA PRO A 116 -13.05 -15.42 -2.15
C PRO A 116 -13.64 -14.82 -0.87
N ARG A 117 -14.45 -15.59 -0.13
CA ARG A 117 -14.96 -15.21 1.20
C ARG A 117 -13.91 -15.51 2.28
N THR A 118 -12.77 -14.83 2.17
CA THR A 118 -11.65 -14.91 3.09
C THR A 118 -11.22 -13.50 3.47
N PRO A 119 -10.45 -13.29 4.55
CA PRO A 119 -9.94 -11.97 4.89
C PRO A 119 -9.21 -11.27 3.74
N SER A 120 -8.40 -11.99 2.95
CA SER A 120 -7.74 -11.42 1.76
C SER A 120 -8.74 -11.01 0.67
N GLY A 121 -9.82 -11.77 0.48
CA GLY A 121 -10.88 -11.38 -0.44
C GLY A 121 -11.76 -10.23 0.09
N ASP A 122 -11.85 -10.04 1.41
CA ASP A 122 -12.46 -8.85 2.02
C ASP A 122 -11.60 -7.61 1.81
N LEU A 123 -10.29 -7.70 2.08
CA LEU A 123 -9.33 -6.63 1.79
C LEU A 123 -9.34 -6.22 0.31
N SER A 124 -9.37 -7.21 -0.60
CA SER A 124 -9.45 -6.95 -2.04
C SER A 124 -10.74 -6.21 -2.41
N LEU A 125 -11.88 -6.59 -1.84
CA LEU A 125 -13.15 -5.92 -2.11
C LEU A 125 -13.13 -4.47 -1.58
N HIS A 126 -12.56 -4.23 -0.40
CA HIS A 126 -12.43 -2.87 0.13
C HIS A 126 -11.52 -2.00 -0.73
N ALA A 127 -10.39 -2.53 -1.21
CA ALA A 127 -9.49 -1.79 -2.10
C ALA A 127 -10.15 -1.49 -3.46
N PHE A 128 -10.89 -2.46 -4.00
CA PHE A 128 -11.70 -2.25 -5.21
C PHE A 128 -12.72 -1.13 -5.02
N ILE A 129 -13.47 -1.15 -3.91
CA ILE A 129 -14.45 -0.10 -3.57
C ILE A 129 -13.76 1.25 -3.40
N ALA A 130 -12.61 1.30 -2.73
CA ALA A 130 -11.87 2.54 -2.51
C ALA A 130 -11.45 3.20 -3.83
N GLN A 131 -11.08 2.39 -4.82
CA GLN A 131 -10.68 2.86 -6.13
C GLN A 131 -11.86 3.26 -7.02
N GLN A 132 -12.97 2.53 -6.96
CA GLN A 132 -14.16 2.78 -7.78
C GLN A 132 -15.05 3.90 -7.22
N ALA A 133 -15.05 4.05 -5.90
CA ALA A 133 -15.93 4.97 -5.18
C ALA A 133 -15.18 5.63 -4.02
N PRO A 134 -14.22 6.53 -4.27
CA PRO A 134 -13.42 7.16 -3.21
C PRO A 134 -14.29 7.82 -2.14
N ASN A 135 -14.18 7.33 -0.90
CA ASN A 135 -14.98 7.81 0.23
C ASN A 135 -14.20 7.73 1.55
N LYS A 136 -14.71 8.42 2.57
CA LYS A 136 -14.10 8.48 3.90
C LYS A 136 -13.97 7.10 4.55
N ALA A 137 -14.97 6.23 4.44
CA ALA A 137 -14.97 4.92 5.11
C ALA A 137 -13.88 4.02 4.53
N SER A 138 -13.76 3.93 3.21
CA SER A 138 -12.71 3.14 2.56
C SER A 138 -11.33 3.73 2.81
N ALA A 139 -11.16 5.05 2.72
CA ALA A 139 -9.87 5.72 2.99
C ALA A 139 -9.35 5.41 4.40
N LEU A 140 -10.22 5.48 5.41
CA LEU A 140 -9.86 5.15 6.79
C LEU A 140 -9.52 3.67 6.96
N ALA A 141 -10.29 2.78 6.32
CA ALA A 141 -10.05 1.34 6.41
C ALA A 141 -8.70 0.94 5.80
N LEU A 142 -8.41 1.39 4.57
CA LEU A 142 -7.13 1.09 3.90
C LEU A 142 -5.94 1.65 4.70
N THR A 143 -6.03 2.89 5.16
CA THR A 143 -4.97 3.52 5.96
C THR A 143 -4.76 2.81 7.30
N ALA A 144 -5.83 2.38 7.96
CA ALA A 144 -5.74 1.59 9.19
C ALA A 144 -5.03 0.24 8.96
N TRP A 145 -5.33 -0.45 7.86
CA TRP A 145 -4.68 -1.74 7.57
C TRP A 145 -3.23 -1.60 7.12
N LEU A 146 -2.89 -0.56 6.35
CA LEU A 146 -1.50 -0.22 6.04
C LEU A 146 -0.72 0.10 7.31
N GLY A 147 -1.29 0.92 8.21
CA GLY A 147 -0.70 1.21 9.50
C GLY A 147 -0.57 -0.01 10.41
N ARG A 148 -1.52 -0.95 10.38
CA ARG A 148 -1.41 -2.22 11.11
C ARG A 148 -0.18 -3.01 10.67
N VAL A 149 -0.06 -3.31 9.37
CA VAL A 149 1.08 -4.11 8.90
C VAL A 149 2.40 -3.37 8.97
N ALA A 150 2.37 -2.04 8.98
CA ALA A 150 3.56 -1.23 9.21
C ALA A 150 3.98 -1.20 10.68
N PHE A 151 3.07 -1.05 11.64
CA PHE A 151 3.42 -0.66 13.01
C PHE A 151 3.17 -1.71 14.07
N THR A 152 2.38 -2.74 13.78
CA THR A 152 1.91 -3.69 14.79
C THR A 152 2.00 -5.16 14.35
N ASP A 153 1.92 -5.43 13.05
CA ASP A 153 1.80 -6.79 12.50
C ASP A 153 2.58 -6.96 11.17
N PRO A 154 3.92 -6.81 11.19
CA PRO A 154 4.74 -6.88 9.98
C PRO A 154 4.66 -8.25 9.29
N GLU A 155 4.45 -9.35 10.03
CA GLU A 155 4.32 -10.69 9.44
C GLU A 155 3.09 -10.84 8.51
N ALA A 156 2.07 -9.99 8.67
CA ALA A 156 0.91 -9.94 7.79
C ALA A 156 1.09 -9.01 6.56
N MET A 157 2.24 -8.35 6.40
CA MET A 157 2.46 -7.35 5.35
C MET A 157 2.26 -7.91 3.94
N LYS A 158 3.01 -8.96 3.57
CA LYS A 158 2.92 -9.55 2.23
C LYS A 158 1.47 -9.96 1.87
N PRO A 159 0.74 -10.71 2.72
CA PRO A 159 -0.63 -11.07 2.37
C PRO A 159 -1.59 -9.89 2.23
N VAL A 160 -1.40 -8.84 3.02
CA VAL A 160 -2.24 -7.64 2.96
C VAL A 160 -1.95 -6.85 1.69
N TYR A 161 -0.69 -6.60 1.35
CA TYR A 161 -0.34 -5.88 0.13
C TYR A 161 -0.72 -6.63 -1.14
N ASP A 162 -0.59 -7.97 -1.18
CA ASP A 162 -1.08 -8.78 -2.31
C ASP A 162 -2.59 -8.61 -2.50
N ALA A 163 -3.38 -8.64 -1.42
CA ALA A 163 -4.82 -8.47 -1.46
C ALA A 163 -5.26 -7.05 -1.86
N LEU A 164 -4.69 -6.03 -1.21
CA LEU A 164 -5.01 -4.63 -1.49
C LEU A 164 -4.62 -4.26 -2.93
N THR A 165 -3.43 -4.68 -3.38
CA THR A 165 -2.99 -4.46 -4.76
C THR A 165 -3.92 -5.10 -5.77
N CYS A 166 -4.34 -6.36 -5.55
CA CYS A 166 -5.26 -7.03 -6.45
C CYS A 166 -6.60 -6.30 -6.57
N GLY A 167 -7.19 -5.90 -5.43
CA GLY A 167 -8.45 -5.15 -5.41
C GLY A 167 -8.34 -3.78 -6.08
N TRP A 168 -7.29 -3.04 -5.75
CA TRP A 168 -7.04 -1.71 -6.29
C TRP A 168 -6.82 -1.73 -7.80
N GLN A 169 -5.97 -2.63 -8.30
CA GLN A 169 -5.65 -2.75 -9.73
C GLN A 169 -6.86 -3.21 -10.55
N ASP A 170 -7.72 -4.06 -10.01
CA ASP A 170 -9.02 -4.36 -10.64
C ASP A 170 -9.91 -3.12 -10.71
N GLY A 171 -9.97 -2.34 -9.62
CA GLY A 171 -10.73 -1.10 -9.59
C GLY A 171 -10.21 -0.05 -10.58
N ALA A 172 -8.91 0.00 -10.82
CA ALA A 172 -8.31 0.92 -11.79
C ALA A 172 -8.56 0.49 -13.25
N ARG A 173 -8.53 -0.82 -13.50
CA ARG A 173 -8.60 -1.41 -14.86
C ARG A 173 -10.03 -1.60 -15.37
N LEU A 174 -10.96 -1.97 -14.48
CA LEU A 174 -12.32 -2.35 -14.87
C LEU A 174 -13.25 -1.14 -15.03
N PRO A 175 -14.33 -1.25 -15.83
CA PRO A 175 -15.34 -0.20 -15.95
C PRO A 175 -15.95 0.16 -14.59
N SER A 176 -16.62 1.32 -14.51
CA SER A 176 -17.31 1.73 -13.29
C SER A 176 -18.40 0.75 -12.88
N PHE A 177 -18.32 0.19 -11.67
CA PHE A 177 -19.34 -0.66 -11.07
C PHE A 177 -20.47 0.16 -10.42
N LEU A 178 -20.25 1.46 -10.20
CA LEU A 178 -21.27 2.36 -9.66
C LEU A 178 -22.41 2.63 -10.64
N GLU A 179 -22.12 2.64 -11.95
CA GLU A 179 -23.09 3.00 -12.99
C GLU A 179 -23.85 1.77 -13.54
N VAL A 180 -23.46 0.56 -13.13
CA VAL A 180 -24.07 -0.69 -13.59
C VAL A 180 -25.56 -0.75 -13.22
N ASP A 181 -26.41 -1.05 -14.20
CA ASP A 181 -27.81 -1.38 -13.94
C ASP A 181 -27.92 -2.81 -13.39
N TRP A 182 -27.83 -2.91 -12.07
CA TRP A 182 -27.88 -4.19 -11.37
C TRP A 182 -29.22 -4.91 -11.57
N HIS A 183 -30.34 -4.21 -11.76
CA HIS A 183 -31.66 -4.84 -11.91
C HIS A 183 -31.69 -5.81 -13.10
N GLY A 184 -31.10 -5.40 -14.22
CA GLY A 184 -31.00 -6.23 -15.42
C GLY A 184 -30.12 -7.47 -15.25
N LEU A 185 -29.20 -7.47 -14.28
CA LEU A 185 -28.20 -8.52 -14.11
C LEU A 185 -28.58 -9.57 -13.06
N LEU A 186 -29.46 -9.26 -12.11
CA LEU A 186 -29.74 -10.11 -10.94
C LEU A 186 -30.12 -11.56 -11.32
N ASP A 187 -30.92 -11.74 -12.36
CA ASP A 187 -31.37 -13.06 -12.81
C ASP A 187 -30.40 -13.76 -13.78
N MET A 188 -29.36 -13.06 -14.27
CA MET A 188 -28.38 -13.62 -15.19
C MET A 188 -27.40 -14.56 -14.47
N PRO A 189 -26.94 -15.66 -15.11
CA PRO A 189 -25.78 -16.40 -14.63
C PRO A 189 -24.54 -15.49 -14.51
N VAL A 190 -23.73 -15.69 -13.47
CA VAL A 190 -22.54 -14.86 -13.19
C VAL A 190 -21.62 -14.70 -14.42
N GLU A 191 -21.31 -15.79 -15.12
CA GLU A 191 -20.43 -15.73 -16.30
C GLU A 191 -21.07 -14.97 -17.48
N THR A 192 -22.39 -15.05 -17.62
CA THR A 192 -23.13 -14.28 -18.62
C THR A 192 -23.09 -12.79 -18.30
N ALA A 193 -23.27 -12.43 -17.02
CA ALA A 193 -23.16 -11.04 -16.58
C ALA A 193 -21.73 -10.48 -16.76
N ARG A 194 -20.68 -11.26 -16.45
CA ARG A 194 -19.29 -10.88 -16.73
C ARG A 194 -19.05 -10.61 -18.21
N THR A 195 -19.54 -11.50 -19.07
CA THR A 195 -19.45 -11.34 -20.54
C THR A 195 -20.20 -10.09 -21.01
N HIS A 196 -21.40 -9.86 -20.48
CA HIS A 196 -22.22 -8.69 -20.80
C HIS A 196 -21.52 -7.37 -20.44
N LEU A 197 -20.89 -7.33 -19.26
CA LEU A 197 -20.13 -6.20 -18.76
C LEU A 197 -18.70 -6.13 -19.30
N ARG A 198 -18.29 -7.08 -20.16
CA ARG A 198 -16.93 -7.20 -20.72
C ARG A 198 -15.83 -7.23 -19.65
N LEU A 199 -16.11 -7.93 -18.55
CA LEU A 199 -15.17 -8.07 -17.44
C LEU A 199 -14.18 -9.21 -17.73
N ASP A 200 -12.91 -8.88 -17.79
CA ASP A 200 -11.82 -9.85 -17.83
C ASP A 200 -11.39 -10.18 -16.39
N ILE A 201 -12.00 -11.24 -15.85
CA ILE A 201 -11.85 -11.73 -14.48
C ILE A 201 -11.28 -13.14 -14.53
N PRO A 202 -10.19 -13.43 -13.80
CA PRO A 202 -9.61 -14.76 -13.77
C PRO A 202 -10.51 -15.77 -13.04
N ASP A 203 -10.58 -16.99 -13.56
CA ASP A 203 -11.32 -18.12 -12.95
C ASP A 203 -10.82 -18.46 -11.55
N THR A 204 -9.52 -18.30 -11.34
CA THR A 204 -8.86 -18.45 -10.05
C THR A 204 -8.06 -17.21 -9.75
N ARG A 205 -8.32 -16.60 -8.59
CA ARG A 205 -7.50 -15.49 -8.14
C ARG A 205 -6.31 -16.01 -7.34
N PRO A 206 -5.08 -15.62 -7.69
CA PRO A 206 -3.92 -15.82 -6.83
C PRO A 206 -3.94 -14.83 -5.65
N LEU A 207 -5.13 -14.61 -5.05
CA LEU A 207 -5.30 -14.04 -3.70
C LEU A 207 -4.90 -15.05 -2.62
N GLY A 208 -4.28 -16.16 -3.05
CA GLY A 208 -3.65 -17.19 -2.25
C GLY A 208 -2.40 -16.64 -1.60
N CYS A 209 -2.59 -15.78 -0.63
CA CYS A 209 -1.67 -15.80 0.48
C CYS A 209 -2.05 -17.00 1.34
N ALA A 210 -1.04 -17.65 1.92
CA ALA A 210 -1.27 -18.52 3.07
C ALA A 210 -2.31 -17.89 4.01
N PRO A 211 -3.20 -18.66 4.65
CA PRO A 211 -4.17 -18.10 5.60
C PRO A 211 -3.44 -17.08 6.48
N LEU A 212 -3.95 -15.84 6.54
CA LEU A 212 -3.37 -14.78 7.36
C LEU A 212 -2.98 -15.44 8.69
N PRO A 213 -1.69 -15.43 9.09
CA PRO A 213 -1.25 -16.22 10.23
C PRO A 213 -2.15 -15.93 11.43
N SER A 214 -2.98 -16.90 11.82
CA SER A 214 -4.04 -16.66 12.81
C SER A 214 -3.52 -16.30 14.21
N GLN A 215 -2.20 -16.47 14.42
CA GLN A 215 -1.49 -16.11 15.64
C GLN A 215 -1.01 -14.65 15.65
N SER A 216 -0.65 -14.06 14.50
CA SER A 216 -0.14 -12.67 14.42
C SER A 216 -1.19 -11.62 14.82
N LEU A 217 -2.47 -12.03 14.77
CA LEU A 217 -3.61 -11.12 14.84
C LEU A 217 -4.21 -10.91 16.24
N LYS A 218 -3.79 -11.65 17.28
CA LYS A 218 -4.58 -11.75 18.53
C LYS A 218 -4.20 -10.79 19.66
N ALA A 219 -3.01 -10.19 19.65
CA ALA A 219 -2.56 -9.31 20.73
C ALA A 219 -1.45 -8.35 20.26
N THR A 220 -1.75 -7.50 19.30
CA THR A 220 -0.77 -6.53 18.79
C THR A 220 -0.81 -5.23 19.60
N SER A 221 0.31 -4.84 20.22
CA SER A 221 0.52 -3.53 20.85
C SER A 221 1.29 -2.60 19.91
N LEU A 222 1.12 -1.29 20.09
CA LEU A 222 2.09 -0.33 19.59
C LEU A 222 3.22 -0.28 20.61
N SER A 223 4.46 -0.32 20.18
CA SER A 223 5.61 -0.21 21.07
C SER A 223 5.64 1.15 21.78
N ASP A 224 6.18 1.17 23.00
CA ASP A 224 6.22 2.38 23.82
C ASP A 224 7.02 3.50 23.13
N GLY A 225 6.47 4.71 23.09
CA GLY A 225 7.11 5.87 22.47
C GLY A 225 6.97 5.96 20.94
N PHE A 226 6.70 4.87 20.22
CA PHE A 226 6.39 4.92 18.77
C PHE A 226 5.23 5.88 18.44
N PRO A 227 4.08 5.87 19.14
CA PRO A 227 2.97 6.77 18.83
C PRO A 227 3.37 8.25 18.83
N GLU A 228 4.23 8.69 19.76
CA GLU A 228 4.65 10.09 19.80
C GLU A 228 5.50 10.48 18.58
N HIS A 229 6.38 9.59 18.11
CA HIS A 229 7.13 9.83 16.88
C HIS A 229 6.22 9.93 15.66
N LEU A 230 5.26 9.02 15.54
CA LEU A 230 4.26 9.05 14.46
C LEU A 230 3.49 10.37 14.49
N TRP A 231 2.90 10.73 15.63
CA TRP A 231 2.08 11.94 15.71
C TRP A 231 2.89 13.24 15.66
N ALA A 232 4.18 13.23 15.99
CA ALA A 232 5.06 14.36 15.73
C ALA A 232 5.20 14.63 14.22
N LEU A 233 5.34 13.58 13.40
CA LEU A 233 5.32 13.69 11.95
C LEU A 233 3.95 14.14 11.44
N ILE A 234 2.86 13.50 11.88
CA ILE A 234 1.51 13.82 11.41
C ILE A 234 1.10 15.26 11.76
N ASN A 235 1.52 15.79 12.92
CA ASN A 235 1.21 17.16 13.31
C ASN A 235 2.05 18.23 12.61
N ALA A 236 3.07 17.84 11.83
CA ALA A 236 3.94 18.70 11.03
C ALA A 236 3.99 18.22 9.57
N PRO A 237 2.86 18.17 8.86
CA PRO A 237 2.75 17.57 7.53
C PRO A 237 3.63 18.27 6.47
N GLU A 238 4.00 19.54 6.68
CA GLU A 238 4.96 20.27 5.86
C GLU A 238 6.36 19.65 5.87
N LYS A 239 6.72 18.90 6.92
CA LYS A 239 7.99 18.16 6.94
C LYS A 239 7.98 16.94 6.02
N ALA A 240 6.78 16.49 5.61
CA ALA A 240 6.63 15.39 4.67
C ALA A 240 6.83 15.82 3.21
N THR A 241 6.93 17.13 2.91
CA THR A 241 7.19 17.62 1.55
C THR A 241 8.68 17.71 1.23
N ASP A 242 9.56 17.63 2.24
CA ASP A 242 11.00 17.59 2.07
C ASP A 242 11.49 16.13 2.13
N PRO A 243 12.09 15.59 1.04
CA PRO A 243 12.54 14.19 0.97
C PRO A 243 13.55 13.79 2.07
N TYR A 244 14.44 14.71 2.47
CA TYR A 244 15.44 14.43 3.50
C TYR A 244 14.79 14.39 4.89
N GLN A 245 13.93 15.35 5.19
CA GLN A 245 13.23 15.43 6.48
C GLN A 245 12.27 14.25 6.67
N ILE A 246 11.50 13.87 5.65
CA ILE A 246 10.60 12.72 5.76
C ILE A 246 11.39 11.43 5.92
N THR A 247 12.49 11.26 5.18
CA THR A 247 13.31 10.04 5.23
C THR A 247 13.94 9.85 6.61
N SER A 248 14.60 10.87 7.14
CA SER A 248 15.19 10.82 8.47
C SER A 248 14.14 10.65 9.58
N THR A 249 12.99 11.30 9.47
CA THR A 249 11.90 11.18 10.45
C THR A 249 11.28 9.79 10.47
N VAL A 250 11.01 9.20 9.30
CA VAL A 250 10.45 7.85 9.20
C VAL A 250 11.47 6.79 9.63
N ALA A 251 12.75 6.95 9.27
CA ALA A 251 13.80 6.05 9.73
C ALA A 251 13.92 6.03 11.26
N ALA A 252 13.72 7.18 11.92
CA ALA A 252 13.75 7.30 13.38
C ALA A 252 12.61 6.52 14.08
N PHE A 253 11.55 6.12 13.37
CA PHE A 253 10.52 5.24 13.95
C PHE A 253 11.11 3.91 14.44
N GLY A 254 12.19 3.44 13.80
CA GLY A 254 12.93 2.25 14.23
C GLY A 254 13.34 2.27 15.71
N ASN A 255 13.59 3.45 16.28
CA ASN A 255 13.98 3.63 17.68
C ASN A 255 12.82 3.45 18.67
N GLY A 256 11.58 3.45 18.17
CA GLY A 256 10.37 3.34 18.98
C GLY A 256 9.80 1.94 19.08
N PHE A 257 10.37 0.95 18.38
CA PHE A 257 9.88 -0.43 18.38
C PHE A 257 10.56 -1.31 19.42
N ASP A 258 9.81 -2.26 19.98
CA ASP A 258 10.32 -3.24 20.94
C ASP A 258 10.97 -4.46 20.26
N ALA A 259 11.57 -5.33 21.08
CA ALA A 259 12.22 -6.53 20.59
C ALA A 259 11.25 -7.51 19.91
N ALA A 260 10.00 -7.61 20.38
CA ALA A 260 9.03 -8.53 19.79
C ALA A 260 8.61 -8.09 18.39
N TYR A 261 8.44 -6.79 18.17
CA TYR A 261 8.24 -6.23 16.85
C TYR A 261 9.46 -6.46 15.95
N SER A 262 10.66 -6.21 16.48
CA SER A 262 11.92 -6.43 15.73
C SER A 262 12.08 -7.89 15.29
N ASP A 263 11.79 -8.85 16.16
CA ASP A 263 11.80 -10.28 15.83
C ASP A 263 10.76 -10.63 14.75
N ALA A 264 9.59 -9.98 14.77
CA ALA A 264 8.55 -10.18 13.76
C ALA A 264 8.94 -9.62 12.39
N VAL A 265 9.58 -8.45 12.35
CA VAL A 265 10.18 -7.91 11.13
C VAL A 265 11.24 -8.87 10.58
N GLU A 266 12.09 -9.43 11.44
CA GLU A 266 13.12 -10.37 10.98
C GLU A 266 12.52 -11.63 10.36
N ARG A 267 11.52 -12.25 11.02
CA ARG A 267 10.80 -13.40 10.44
C ARG A 267 10.14 -13.07 9.11
N MET A 268 9.56 -11.87 9.01
CA MET A 268 8.94 -11.39 7.78
C MET A 268 9.98 -11.21 6.67
N VAL A 269 11.10 -10.51 6.90
CA VAL A 269 12.19 -10.32 5.91
C VAL A 269 12.71 -11.68 5.42
N LEU A 270 12.97 -12.61 6.35
CA LEU A 270 13.45 -13.96 6.03
C LEU A 270 12.44 -14.82 5.26
N SER A 271 11.17 -14.39 5.16
CA SER A 271 10.14 -15.06 4.36
C SER A 271 10.16 -14.67 2.87
N PHE A 272 10.91 -13.62 2.51
CA PHE A 272 11.11 -13.22 1.12
C PHE A 272 12.15 -14.12 0.44
N GLU A 273 12.00 -14.28 -0.87
CA GLU A 273 12.79 -15.23 -1.67
C GLU A 273 14.28 -14.92 -1.60
N GLY A 274 15.07 -15.89 -1.14
CA GLY A 274 16.53 -15.80 -1.06
C GLY A 274 17.08 -14.94 0.08
N LEU A 275 16.22 -14.26 0.86
CA LEU A 275 16.67 -13.37 1.93
C LEU A 275 17.36 -14.16 3.05
N LYS A 276 16.85 -15.35 3.38
CA LYS A 276 17.47 -16.23 4.39
C LYS A 276 18.90 -16.63 4.03
N GLU A 277 19.12 -16.98 2.77
CA GLU A 277 20.42 -17.41 2.27
C GLU A 277 21.38 -16.23 2.15
N ILE A 278 20.95 -15.12 1.53
CA ILE A 278 21.85 -13.99 1.24
C ILE A 278 22.25 -13.23 2.50
N THR A 279 21.37 -13.08 3.49
CA THR A 279 21.71 -12.40 4.76
C THR A 279 22.67 -13.21 5.63
N SER A 280 22.90 -14.48 5.29
CA SER A 280 23.91 -15.33 5.95
C SER A 280 25.30 -15.18 5.32
N THR A 281 25.47 -14.28 4.34
CA THR A 281 26.73 -14.02 3.65
C THR A 281 27.33 -12.68 4.09
N PRO A 282 28.65 -12.45 3.94
CA PRO A 282 29.23 -11.14 4.19
C PRO A 282 28.59 -10.08 3.27
N ILE A 283 28.28 -8.91 3.83
CA ILE A 283 27.78 -7.79 3.02
C ILE A 283 28.84 -7.37 1.98
N PRO A 284 28.46 -7.16 0.72
CA PRO A 284 29.39 -6.66 -0.29
C PRO A 284 29.95 -5.28 0.07
N GLN A 285 31.16 -5.01 -0.40
CA GLN A 285 31.82 -3.73 -0.15
C GLN A 285 31.11 -2.60 -0.90
N THR A 286 30.84 -1.49 -0.21
CA THR A 286 30.30 -0.28 -0.85
C THR A 286 31.23 0.19 -1.96
N VAL A 287 30.68 0.43 -3.15
CA VAL A 287 31.44 0.93 -4.30
C VAL A 287 31.94 2.35 -4.02
N LYS A 288 33.18 2.65 -4.44
CA LYS A 288 33.71 4.01 -4.37
C LYS A 288 33.25 4.77 -5.61
N ILE A 289 32.46 5.82 -5.44
CA ILE A 289 31.80 6.52 -6.54
C ILE A 289 32.81 7.02 -7.59
N GLU A 290 33.97 7.50 -7.16
CA GLU A 290 35.01 8.00 -8.06
C GLU A 290 35.55 6.92 -9.01
N THR A 291 35.49 5.64 -8.61
CA THR A 291 35.91 4.52 -9.46
C THR A 291 34.95 4.24 -10.61
N LEU A 292 33.74 4.82 -10.56
CA LEU A 292 32.71 4.67 -11.59
C LEU A 292 32.79 5.74 -12.68
N ARG A 293 33.58 6.80 -12.48
CA ARG A 293 33.70 7.94 -13.39
C ARG A 293 34.02 7.54 -14.82
N ASP A 294 35.00 6.66 -14.99
CA ASP A 294 35.56 6.29 -16.30
C ASP A 294 34.90 5.03 -16.90
N MET A 295 33.79 4.56 -16.31
CA MET A 295 33.00 3.46 -16.88
C MET A 295 32.35 3.88 -18.21
N PRO A 296 32.01 2.93 -19.10
CA PRO A 296 31.42 3.24 -20.41
C PRO A 296 30.14 4.08 -20.30
N GLU A 297 29.95 5.01 -21.23
CA GLU A 297 28.74 5.84 -21.27
C GLU A 297 27.47 4.98 -21.43
N GLY A 298 26.46 5.23 -20.60
CA GLY A 298 25.23 4.42 -20.53
C GLY A 298 25.37 3.11 -19.75
N SER A 299 26.55 2.82 -19.19
CA SER A 299 26.70 1.73 -18.23
C SER A 299 26.03 2.06 -16.91
N LEU A 300 25.76 1.03 -16.10
CA LEU A 300 25.23 1.21 -14.74
C LEU A 300 26.14 2.12 -13.91
N GLY A 301 27.44 1.85 -13.92
CA GLY A 301 28.44 2.61 -13.16
C GLY A 301 28.52 4.07 -13.58
N HIS A 302 28.63 4.34 -14.88
CA HIS A 302 28.72 5.72 -15.35
C HIS A 302 27.42 6.49 -15.06
N THR A 303 26.27 5.85 -15.26
CA THR A 303 24.96 6.47 -14.96
C THR A 303 24.81 6.75 -13.47
N PHE A 304 25.20 5.82 -12.60
CA PHE A 304 25.16 6.01 -11.15
C PHE A 304 26.13 7.10 -10.68
N TYR A 305 27.34 7.17 -11.25
CA TYR A 305 28.27 8.27 -11.01
C TYR A 305 27.64 9.63 -11.35
N ARG A 306 27.05 9.76 -12.55
CA ARG A 306 26.40 10.99 -13.01
C ARG A 306 25.22 11.37 -12.12
N LEU A 307 24.39 10.41 -11.74
CA LEU A 307 23.24 10.58 -10.84
C LEU A 307 23.64 11.32 -9.57
N ILE A 308 24.74 10.87 -8.98
CA ILE A 308 25.31 11.41 -7.75
C ILE A 308 25.91 12.79 -7.99
N THR A 309 26.80 12.92 -8.98
CA THR A 309 27.61 14.13 -9.13
C THR A 309 26.87 15.30 -9.75
N ASP A 310 25.85 15.03 -10.59
CA ASP A 310 25.12 16.08 -11.31
C ASP A 310 24.01 16.69 -10.48
N ASN A 311 23.30 15.89 -9.69
CA ASN A 311 22.13 16.35 -8.96
C ASN A 311 22.49 16.98 -7.61
N ASN A 312 23.79 17.19 -7.33
CA ASN A 312 24.33 17.55 -6.02
C ASN A 312 23.71 16.67 -4.91
N PHE A 313 23.41 15.42 -5.27
CA PHE A 313 22.89 14.42 -4.37
C PHE A 313 24.04 14.03 -3.46
N ASP A 314 23.87 14.26 -2.16
CA ASP A 314 24.64 13.49 -1.19
C ASP A 314 24.24 12.03 -1.41
N VAL A 315 25.16 11.27 -2.03
CA VAL A 315 25.10 9.81 -1.97
C VAL A 315 24.99 9.49 -0.52
N GLU A 316 23.96 8.76 -0.15
CA GLU A 316 23.61 8.51 1.24
C GLU A 316 22.91 9.70 1.90
N VAL A 317 21.60 9.85 1.61
CA VAL A 317 20.66 10.51 2.53
C VAL A 317 20.85 9.95 3.97
N LEU A 318 21.33 8.71 4.09
CA LEU A 318 21.75 8.07 5.34
C LEU A 318 23.00 7.19 5.14
N ASP A 319 24.13 7.58 5.74
CA ASP A 319 25.35 6.74 5.79
C ASP A 319 25.11 5.50 6.69
N PRO A 320 25.27 4.26 6.17
CA PRO A 320 25.10 3.05 6.96
C PRO A 320 26.01 2.99 8.19
N ALA A 321 27.21 3.57 8.14
CA ALA A 321 28.11 3.61 9.30
C ALA A 321 27.61 4.59 10.37
N SER A 322 27.00 5.70 9.97
CA SER A 322 26.35 6.66 10.87
C SER A 322 25.09 6.09 11.53
N LEU A 323 24.33 5.24 10.83
CA LEU A 323 23.12 4.63 11.36
C LEU A 323 23.39 3.40 12.25
N PHE A 324 24.27 2.53 11.82
CA PHE A 324 24.42 1.19 12.40
C PHE A 324 25.83 0.93 12.96
N GLY A 325 26.75 1.90 12.87
CA GLY A 325 28.16 1.68 13.16
C GLY A 325 28.86 0.76 12.14
N ALA A 326 30.04 0.27 12.51
CA ALA A 326 30.80 -0.64 11.67
C ALA A 326 30.08 -1.99 11.50
N ALA A 327 29.98 -2.46 10.25
CA ALA A 327 29.37 -3.76 9.94
C ALA A 327 30.06 -4.90 10.70
N GLN A 328 29.28 -5.76 11.34
CA GLN A 328 29.75 -6.94 12.06
C GLN A 328 29.42 -8.23 11.30
N PRO A 329 30.27 -9.27 11.34
CA PRO A 329 30.00 -10.52 10.64
C PRO A 329 28.72 -11.25 11.07
N ASP A 330 28.26 -11.04 12.31
CA ASP A 330 27.11 -11.68 12.94
C ASP A 330 25.91 -10.73 13.12
N MET A 331 25.83 -9.68 12.30
CA MET A 331 24.72 -8.71 12.35
C MET A 331 23.36 -9.39 12.05
N PRO A 332 22.25 -8.89 12.62
CA PRO A 332 20.92 -9.42 12.32
C PRO A 332 20.57 -9.32 10.82
N PRO A 333 19.80 -10.28 10.25
CA PRO A 333 19.34 -10.25 8.87
C PRO A 333 18.71 -8.93 8.41
N VAL A 334 17.92 -8.28 9.28
CA VAL A 334 17.29 -6.99 8.98
C VAL A 334 18.33 -5.87 8.87
N GLU A 335 19.37 -5.87 9.71
CA GLU A 335 20.46 -4.91 9.61
C GLU A 335 21.25 -5.13 8.32
N TRP A 336 21.58 -6.39 7.99
CA TRP A 336 22.24 -6.74 6.74
C TRP A 336 21.45 -6.23 5.53
N MET A 337 20.14 -6.50 5.51
CA MET A 337 19.24 -6.07 4.43
C MET A 337 19.17 -4.55 4.34
N ASN A 338 19.07 -3.83 5.46
CA ASN A 338 19.02 -2.36 5.48
C ASN A 338 20.34 -1.75 5.00
N ARG A 339 21.49 -2.27 5.42
CA ARG A 339 22.79 -1.82 4.90
C ARG A 339 22.92 -2.08 3.41
N ARG A 340 22.48 -3.25 2.94
CA ARG A 340 22.55 -3.61 1.51
C ARG A 340 21.63 -2.75 0.66
N ILE A 341 20.41 -2.47 1.10
CA ILE A 341 19.50 -1.62 0.33
C ILE A 341 19.96 -0.17 0.28
N LEU A 342 20.64 0.35 1.30
CA LEU A 342 21.28 1.68 1.23
C LEU A 342 22.35 1.74 0.12
N GLN A 343 23.05 0.64 -0.17
CA GLN A 343 23.99 0.56 -1.29
C GLN A 343 23.29 0.43 -2.66
N LEU A 344 22.06 -0.11 -2.68
CA LEU A 344 21.39 -0.54 -3.91
C LEU A 344 20.13 0.26 -4.27
N HIS A 345 19.64 1.14 -3.40
CA HIS A 345 18.39 1.86 -3.60
C HIS A 345 18.40 2.66 -4.92
N ASP A 346 19.42 3.49 -5.15
CA ASP A 346 19.58 4.22 -6.41
C ASP A 346 19.89 3.29 -7.60
N VAL A 347 20.56 2.16 -7.37
CA VAL A 347 20.73 1.13 -8.40
C VAL A 347 19.36 0.57 -8.80
N PHE A 348 18.45 0.36 -7.85
CA PHE A 348 17.08 -0.08 -8.11
C PHE A 348 16.31 0.99 -8.90
N HIS A 349 16.46 2.29 -8.59
CA HIS A 349 15.89 3.35 -9.43
C HIS A 349 16.30 3.19 -10.89
N LEU A 350 17.61 3.11 -11.14
CA LEU A 350 18.16 3.04 -12.49
C LEU A 350 17.68 1.79 -13.25
N VAL A 351 17.75 0.61 -12.63
CA VAL A 351 17.46 -0.65 -13.34
C VAL A 351 15.98 -0.97 -13.42
N ALA A 352 15.20 -0.68 -12.39
CA ALA A 352 13.75 -0.86 -12.38
C ALA A 352 13.00 0.33 -13.03
N GLY A 353 13.69 1.43 -13.37
CA GLY A 353 13.12 2.50 -14.18
C GLY A 353 12.32 3.56 -13.41
N TYR A 354 12.61 3.73 -12.13
CA TYR A 354 12.07 4.83 -11.32
C TYR A 354 12.95 6.07 -11.50
N LYS A 355 12.31 7.21 -11.76
CA LYS A 355 12.92 8.54 -11.78
C LYS A 355 13.13 9.04 -10.35
N GLN A 356 13.94 10.08 -10.20
CA GLN A 356 14.18 10.77 -8.93
C GLN A 356 13.16 11.89 -8.72
N ILE A 357 11.89 11.53 -8.62
CA ILE A 357 10.77 12.44 -8.33
C ILE A 357 9.93 11.85 -7.21
N GLY A 358 9.22 12.68 -6.44
CA GLY A 358 8.49 12.23 -5.25
C GLY A 358 7.45 11.15 -5.52
N GLU A 359 6.85 11.14 -6.71
CA GLU A 359 5.92 10.11 -7.18
C GLU A 359 6.60 8.74 -7.26
N ASP A 360 7.77 8.71 -7.88
CA ASP A 360 8.52 7.49 -8.11
C ASP A 360 9.19 6.99 -6.82
N GLU A 361 9.42 7.84 -5.81
CA GLU A 361 9.82 7.43 -4.46
C GLU A 361 8.73 6.62 -3.74
N ILE A 362 7.46 6.98 -3.94
CA ILE A 362 6.32 6.18 -3.44
C ILE A 362 6.26 4.85 -4.19
N GLY A 363 6.42 4.89 -5.51
CA GLY A 363 6.45 3.69 -6.35
C GLY A 363 7.58 2.72 -5.96
N ILE A 364 8.81 3.22 -5.83
CA ILE A 364 9.95 2.37 -5.46
C ILE A 364 9.85 1.88 -4.03
N SER A 365 9.22 2.63 -3.11
CA SER A 365 8.91 2.12 -1.77
C SER A 365 8.02 0.89 -1.85
N GLY A 366 6.99 0.89 -2.69
CA GLY A 366 6.16 -0.29 -2.96
C GLY A 366 6.97 -1.44 -3.55
N PHE A 367 7.88 -1.15 -4.48
CA PHE A 367 8.77 -2.13 -5.13
C PHE A 367 9.74 -2.78 -4.16
N GLN A 368 10.45 -1.99 -3.34
CA GLN A 368 11.36 -2.48 -2.31
C GLN A 368 10.61 -3.32 -1.27
N LEU A 369 9.41 -2.90 -0.89
CA LEU A 369 8.57 -3.67 0.01
C LEU A 369 8.22 -5.05 -0.56
N ALA A 370 7.90 -5.13 -1.85
CA ALA A 370 7.58 -6.38 -2.54
C ALA A 370 8.80 -7.30 -2.78
N GLN A 371 9.99 -6.71 -2.88
CA GLN A 371 11.25 -7.42 -3.16
C GLN A 371 11.90 -7.99 -1.90
N ILE A 372 11.97 -7.18 -0.83
CA ILE A 372 12.80 -7.48 0.35
C ILE A 372 12.06 -7.31 1.67
N GLY A 373 10.79 -6.90 1.63
CA GLY A 373 10.00 -6.66 2.84
C GLY A 373 10.57 -5.55 3.71
N GLN A 374 11.14 -4.49 3.13
CA GLN A 374 11.82 -3.46 3.91
C GLN A 374 10.85 -2.73 4.87
N PRO A 375 11.07 -2.76 6.20
CA PRO A 375 10.16 -2.14 7.16
C PRO A 375 10.03 -0.62 6.98
N TYR A 376 11.13 0.06 6.62
CA TYR A 376 11.10 1.50 6.30
C TYR A 376 10.05 1.83 5.23
N SER A 377 9.98 1.06 4.15
CA SER A 377 9.02 1.31 3.06
C SER A 377 7.58 1.11 3.54
N ALA A 378 7.32 0.13 4.43
CA ALA A 378 5.99 0.00 5.06
C ALA A 378 5.65 1.21 5.92
N TRP A 379 6.58 1.69 6.75
CA TRP A 379 6.38 2.86 7.60
C TRP A 379 6.15 4.13 6.78
N PHE A 380 6.93 4.32 5.73
CA PHE A 380 6.82 5.44 4.82
C PHE A 380 5.44 5.48 4.15
N ILE A 381 5.04 4.39 3.49
CA ILE A 381 3.73 4.28 2.82
C ILE A 381 2.59 4.50 3.81
N ALA A 382 2.65 3.89 5.00
CA ALA A 382 1.64 4.08 6.04
C ALA A 382 1.58 5.54 6.54
N ALA A 383 2.72 6.19 6.74
CA ALA A 383 2.79 7.57 7.19
C ALA A 383 2.23 8.55 6.14
N VAL A 384 2.66 8.45 4.86
CA VAL A 384 2.16 9.36 3.81
C VAL A 384 0.68 9.11 3.50
N SER A 385 0.20 7.87 3.63
CA SER A 385 -1.23 7.53 3.54
C SER A 385 -2.02 8.14 4.69
N LEU A 386 -1.48 8.12 5.91
CA LEU A 386 -2.10 8.74 7.09
C LEU A 386 -2.15 10.26 6.99
N ILE A 387 -1.07 10.90 6.55
CA ILE A 387 -1.03 12.36 6.27
C ILE A 387 -2.10 12.70 5.23
N SER A 388 -2.13 12.00 4.11
CA SER A 388 -3.12 12.26 3.05
C SER A 388 -4.55 12.04 3.54
N THR A 389 -4.78 10.99 4.31
CA THR A 389 -6.10 10.71 4.89
C THR A 389 -6.61 11.82 5.81
N LEU A 390 -5.71 12.49 6.54
CA LEU A 390 -6.04 13.51 7.54
C LEU A 390 -6.01 14.94 7.00
N TYR A 391 -5.23 15.22 5.97
CA TYR A 391 -4.99 16.57 5.46
C TYR A 391 -5.36 16.76 3.99
N PHE A 392 -5.11 15.75 3.14
CA PHE A 392 -5.24 15.83 1.69
C PHE A 392 -5.93 14.60 1.09
N PRO A 393 -7.23 14.36 1.36
CA PRO A 393 -7.91 13.12 0.93
C PRO A 393 -7.78 12.80 -0.57
N ALA A 394 -7.74 13.81 -1.43
CA ALA A 394 -7.58 13.62 -2.88
C ALA A 394 -6.20 13.05 -3.27
N GLY A 395 -5.17 13.24 -2.43
CA GLY A 395 -3.83 12.71 -2.63
C GLY A 395 -3.68 11.23 -2.27
N LEU A 396 -4.62 10.66 -1.50
CA LEU A 396 -4.53 9.27 -1.08
C LEU A 396 -4.59 8.29 -2.25
N ALA A 397 -5.49 8.51 -3.22
CA ALA A 397 -5.63 7.59 -4.35
C ALA A 397 -4.36 7.53 -5.22
N PRO A 398 -3.73 8.65 -5.62
CA PRO A 398 -2.41 8.62 -6.27
C PRO A 398 -1.32 7.89 -5.46
N ILE A 399 -1.24 8.12 -4.14
CA ILE A 399 -0.27 7.42 -3.28
C ILE A 399 -0.48 5.91 -3.30
N LEU A 400 -1.73 5.47 -3.16
CA LEU A 400 -2.07 4.04 -3.18
C LEU A 400 -1.83 3.42 -4.55
N GLU A 401 -2.16 4.14 -5.63
CA GLU A 401 -1.88 3.69 -7.01
C GLU A 401 -0.38 3.46 -7.21
N LEU A 402 0.46 4.43 -6.87
CA LEU A 402 1.92 4.32 -6.99
C LEU A 402 2.46 3.19 -6.11
N SER A 403 2.03 3.12 -4.85
CA SER A 403 2.46 2.08 -3.90
C SER A 403 2.11 0.68 -4.38
N PHE A 404 0.87 0.46 -4.86
CA PHE A 404 0.40 -0.85 -5.31
C PHE A 404 0.91 -1.23 -6.71
N SER A 405 1.09 -0.25 -7.61
CA SER A 405 1.77 -0.47 -8.88
C SER A 405 3.23 -0.84 -8.67
N GLY A 406 3.92 -0.16 -7.75
CA GLY A 406 5.27 -0.50 -7.31
C GLY A 406 5.35 -1.89 -6.68
N TRP A 407 4.40 -2.23 -5.80
CA TRP A 407 4.29 -3.57 -5.21
C TRP A 407 4.14 -4.63 -6.31
N LYS A 408 3.16 -4.48 -7.21
CA LYS A 408 2.95 -5.40 -8.33
C LYS A 408 4.22 -5.57 -9.16
N HIS A 409 4.86 -4.46 -9.53
CA HIS A 409 6.10 -4.48 -10.28
C HIS A 409 7.20 -5.25 -9.54
N GLY A 410 7.34 -5.05 -8.23
CA GLY A 410 8.27 -5.81 -7.40
C GLY A 410 7.90 -7.29 -7.28
N ARG A 411 6.63 -7.66 -7.25
CA ARG A 411 6.20 -9.08 -7.24
C ARG A 411 6.45 -9.77 -8.59
N GLU A 412 6.41 -9.03 -9.69
CA GLU A 412 6.66 -9.52 -11.05
C GLU A 412 8.15 -9.50 -11.44
N THR A 413 8.98 -8.80 -10.66
CA THR A 413 10.43 -8.73 -10.89
C THR A 413 11.15 -9.76 -10.04
N ARG A 414 12.18 -10.41 -10.60
CA ARG A 414 13.03 -11.33 -9.83
C ARG A 414 13.68 -10.61 -8.64
N PRO A 415 14.07 -11.31 -7.55
CA PRO A 415 14.74 -10.67 -6.41
C PRO A 415 16.06 -10.00 -6.81
N LEU A 416 16.05 -8.66 -6.86
CA LEU A 416 17.20 -7.85 -7.28
C LEU A 416 18.32 -7.82 -6.25
N ILE A 417 18.02 -8.07 -4.98
CA ILE A 417 19.04 -8.16 -3.92
C ILE A 417 19.99 -9.34 -4.11
N LEU A 418 19.59 -10.35 -4.91
CA LEU A 418 20.38 -11.55 -5.22
C LEU A 418 21.27 -11.38 -6.47
N VAL A 419 21.24 -10.23 -7.12
CA VAL A 419 22.07 -9.93 -8.29
C VAL A 419 23.48 -9.53 -7.84
N ASP A 420 24.51 -10.05 -8.53
CA ASP A 420 25.92 -9.69 -8.33
C ASP A 420 26.22 -8.32 -8.97
N TRP A 421 25.73 -7.26 -8.34
CA TRP A 421 25.83 -5.88 -8.82
C TRP A 421 27.27 -5.41 -9.00
N GLU A 422 28.18 -5.89 -8.17
CA GLU A 422 29.60 -5.55 -8.20
C GLU A 422 30.27 -5.95 -9.52
N SER A 423 29.77 -7.00 -10.18
CA SER A 423 30.23 -7.44 -11.50
C SER A 423 29.64 -6.64 -12.67
N LEU A 424 28.62 -5.81 -12.44
CA LEU A 424 27.79 -5.21 -13.49
C LEU A 424 28.01 -3.71 -13.71
N TRP A 425 28.92 -3.07 -12.97
CA TRP A 425 29.15 -1.62 -13.11
C TRP A 425 29.53 -1.17 -14.53
N GLY A 426 30.24 -2.03 -15.28
CA GLY A 426 30.63 -1.77 -16.66
C GLY A 426 29.55 -2.08 -17.70
N GLU A 427 28.44 -2.71 -17.31
CA GLU A 427 27.40 -3.20 -18.23
C GLU A 427 26.34 -2.14 -18.52
N GLN A 428 25.79 -2.15 -19.75
CA GLN A 428 24.69 -1.27 -20.14
C GLN A 428 23.41 -1.63 -19.37
N ILE A 429 22.69 -0.62 -18.87
CA ILE A 429 21.41 -0.84 -18.15
C ILE A 429 20.40 -1.63 -18.99
N SER A 430 20.36 -1.39 -20.31
CA SER A 430 19.52 -2.16 -21.23
C SER A 430 19.89 -3.64 -21.30
N THR A 431 21.19 -3.96 -21.31
CA THR A 431 21.71 -5.33 -21.26
C THR A 431 21.39 -6.01 -19.93
N ILE A 432 21.53 -5.29 -18.82
CA ILE A 432 21.15 -5.78 -17.48
C ILE A 432 19.65 -6.11 -17.47
N ARG A 433 18.79 -5.19 -17.90
CA ARG A 433 17.34 -5.43 -17.97
C ARG A 433 16.99 -6.63 -18.84
N GLN A 434 17.63 -6.78 -20.00
CA GLN A 434 17.41 -7.94 -20.88
C GLN A 434 17.85 -9.25 -20.21
N THR A 435 19.02 -9.26 -19.59
CA THR A 435 19.62 -10.45 -18.95
C THR A 435 18.79 -10.92 -17.76
N TYR A 436 18.31 -9.98 -16.95
CA TYR A 436 17.54 -10.25 -15.73
C TYR A 436 16.02 -10.18 -15.94
N GLN A 437 15.56 -9.97 -17.18
CA GLN A 437 14.15 -9.84 -17.57
C GLN A 437 13.38 -8.77 -16.77
N ILE A 438 14.04 -7.65 -16.51
CA ILE A 438 13.46 -6.53 -15.77
C ILE A 438 12.71 -5.64 -16.74
N SER A 439 11.39 -5.55 -16.56
CA SER A 439 10.56 -4.58 -17.27
C SER A 439 10.63 -3.24 -16.52
N PRO A 440 10.93 -2.11 -17.16
CA PRO A 440 11.00 -0.83 -16.45
C PRO A 440 9.60 -0.37 -16.01
N PHE A 441 9.53 0.28 -14.84
CA PHE A 441 8.33 0.91 -14.33
C PHE A 441 7.86 2.02 -15.27
N ALA A 442 6.56 2.04 -15.55
CA ALA A 442 5.95 3.10 -16.35
C ALA A 442 5.71 4.34 -15.47
N SER A 443 6.77 5.08 -15.17
CA SER A 443 6.68 6.35 -14.44
C SER A 443 5.71 7.31 -15.14
N GLY A 444 4.58 7.59 -14.50
CA GLY A 444 3.59 8.56 -14.97
C GLY A 444 4.20 9.96 -14.90
N ALA A 445 4.36 10.62 -16.05
CA ALA A 445 4.63 12.06 -16.07
C ALA A 445 3.33 12.80 -15.74
N THR A 446 2.93 12.81 -14.47
CA THR A 446 1.94 13.74 -13.95
C THR A 446 2.62 14.47 -12.81
N GLU A 447 3.15 15.66 -13.10
CA GLU A 447 3.63 16.59 -12.08
C GLU A 447 2.52 16.76 -11.04
N PHE A 448 2.76 16.36 -9.78
CA PHE A 448 1.93 16.88 -8.69
C PHE A 448 2.01 18.40 -8.71
N PRO A 449 0.91 19.13 -8.49
CA PRO A 449 0.99 20.58 -8.35
C PRO A 449 1.98 20.88 -7.23
N SER A 450 3.08 21.55 -7.58
CA SER A 450 4.00 22.09 -6.60
C SER A 450 3.16 22.86 -5.59
N VAL A 451 3.30 22.56 -4.30
CA VAL A 451 2.79 23.44 -3.26
C VAL A 451 3.54 24.75 -3.45
N ALA A 452 2.91 25.71 -4.11
CA ALA A 452 3.43 27.05 -4.23
C ALA A 452 3.62 27.54 -2.80
N ALA A 453 4.89 27.77 -2.44
CA ALA A 453 5.23 28.45 -1.20
C ALA A 453 4.86 29.92 -1.41
N ASP A 454 3.65 30.29 -0.98
CA ASP A 454 3.26 31.68 -0.70
C ASP A 454 3.11 31.89 0.81
#